data_AF-A0AAD8Y3P6-F1
#
_entry.id   AF-A0AAD8Y3P6-F1
#
_cell.length_a   1.000
_cell.length_b   1.000
_cell.length_c   1.000
_cell.angle_alpha   90.00
_cell.angle_beta   90.00
_cell.angle_gamma   90.00
#
_symmetry.space_group_name_H-M   'P 1'
#
loop_
_entity.id
_entity.type
_entity.pdbx_description
1 polymer ?
#
loop_
_entity_poly.entity_id
_entity_poly.type
_entity_poly.pdbx_seq_one_letter_code
_entity_poly.pdbx_strand_id
1 'polypeptide(L)'
;MAMYIYRHQLRRFARNLSTAVDGCPNRGFAKRYPGAATQVLTVPPFSYDEVIANPSHPFVSPGQDESLERYIKWRGWNINSILSEHDLENESIREAAIGLLSHPLTFPLTLGRHWTTLLSGNKQAARICCVGARAECTLPNKYWRELLIGTLAIDTESDALTTIDFVGPDVPTQLKSKTITLDDDESTPKQLPKRELTMNFHSLYLHEVVLKILKSQPESSTEQIKNVWDGFVLFNPGLGHPNLTKHWKPTLKFLIGTGKPILFTAHSTIDAERDRQVLEKSLADCDDDRIVQYLVNSYASRMEFVDPFSKDHVLSPNHSYFLLR
;
A
#
# COMPACT_ATOMS: atom_id res chain seq x y z
N MET A 1 -14.09 14.64 21.09
CA MET A 1 -12.69 14.16 21.21
C MET A 1 -12.16 13.56 19.89
N ALA A 2 -12.87 12.61 19.25
CA ALA A 2 -12.46 11.95 17.99
C ALA A 2 -12.26 12.90 16.79
N MET A 3 -13.13 13.91 16.61
CA MET A 3 -12.98 14.95 15.57
C MET A 3 -11.70 15.81 15.72
N TYR A 4 -11.20 15.98 16.95
CA TYR A 4 -10.00 16.80 17.22
C TYR A 4 -8.72 16.03 16.88
N ILE A 5 -8.69 14.73 17.18
CA ILE A 5 -7.62 13.80 16.78
C ILE A 5 -7.58 13.65 15.25
N TYR A 6 -8.75 13.57 14.60
CA TYR A 6 -8.88 13.48 13.15
C TYR A 6 -8.32 14.72 12.42
N ARG A 7 -8.68 15.93 12.89
CA ARG A 7 -8.10 17.19 12.37
C ARG A 7 -6.60 17.28 12.59
N HIS A 8 -6.07 16.74 13.70
CA HIS A 8 -4.65 16.76 13.98
C HIS A 8 -3.85 15.77 13.13
N GLN A 9 -4.38 14.56 12.87
CA GLN A 9 -3.75 13.57 12.00
C GLN A 9 -3.74 14.02 10.53
N LEU A 10 -4.86 14.58 10.03
CA LEU A 10 -4.92 15.19 8.69
C LEU A 10 -3.97 16.40 8.56
N ARG A 11 -3.87 17.24 9.60
CA ARG A 11 -2.91 18.37 9.63
C ARG A 11 -1.44 17.91 9.68
N ARG A 12 -1.14 16.75 10.27
CA ARG A 12 0.22 16.19 10.32
C ARG A 12 0.58 15.50 9.01
N PHE A 13 -0.37 14.80 8.39
CA PHE A 13 -0.27 14.32 7.01
C PHE A 13 -0.03 15.49 6.05
N ALA A 14 -0.77 16.59 6.20
CA ALA A 14 -0.59 17.81 5.42
C ALA A 14 0.70 18.61 5.74
N ARG A 15 1.40 18.32 6.83
CA ARG A 15 2.70 18.95 7.18
C ARG A 15 3.91 18.15 6.70
N ASN A 16 3.81 16.81 6.62
CA ASN A 16 4.84 15.94 6.03
C ASN A 16 4.97 16.08 4.50
N LEU A 17 4.19 16.99 3.94
CA LEU A 17 4.10 17.38 2.56
C LEU A 17 5.19 18.41 2.16
N SER A 18 6.20 18.72 2.97
CA SER A 18 7.09 19.89 2.78
C SER A 18 8.18 19.77 1.69
N THR A 19 8.25 18.66 0.94
CA THR A 19 9.19 18.45 -0.20
C THR A 19 8.50 18.44 -1.57
N ALA A 20 7.34 19.09 -1.67
CA ALA A 20 6.51 19.08 -2.87
C ALA A 20 7.11 19.88 -4.03
N VAL A 21 6.72 19.53 -5.26
CA VAL A 21 6.85 20.43 -6.42
C VAL A 21 6.01 21.67 -6.13
N ASP A 22 6.62 22.86 -6.17
CA ASP A 22 5.87 24.12 -6.16
C ASP A 22 4.86 24.10 -7.32
N GLY A 23 3.59 24.33 -7.00
CA GLY A 23 2.52 24.32 -8.00
C GLY A 23 1.81 22.97 -8.23
N CYS A 24 2.11 21.90 -7.48
CA CYS A 24 1.37 20.64 -7.60
C CYS A 24 -0.16 20.86 -7.45
N PRO A 25 -0.97 20.54 -8.47
CA PRO A 25 -2.39 20.92 -8.53
C PRO A 25 -3.20 20.31 -7.39
N ASN A 26 -2.89 19.08 -7.00
CA ASN A 26 -3.57 18.32 -5.94
C ASN A 26 -3.43 18.97 -4.56
N ARG A 27 -2.23 19.48 -4.27
CA ARG A 27 -1.95 20.21 -3.02
C ARG A 27 -2.53 21.62 -3.07
N GLY A 28 -2.46 22.25 -4.24
CA GLY A 28 -3.15 23.50 -4.53
C GLY A 28 -4.65 23.40 -4.24
N PHE A 29 -5.29 22.30 -4.66
CA PHE A 29 -6.68 21.99 -4.33
C PHE A 29 -6.91 21.90 -2.82
N ALA A 30 -6.14 21.08 -2.10
CA ALA A 30 -6.29 20.94 -0.65
C ALA A 30 -6.08 22.26 0.13
N LYS A 31 -5.14 23.10 -0.35
CA LYS A 31 -4.84 24.40 0.25
C LYS A 31 -5.93 25.44 -0.04
N ARG A 32 -6.43 25.49 -1.28
CA ARG A 32 -7.46 26.47 -1.71
C ARG A 32 -8.86 26.10 -1.21
N TYR A 33 -9.18 24.81 -1.15
CA TYR A 33 -10.52 24.30 -0.86
C TYR A 33 -10.49 23.25 0.26
N PRO A 34 -10.10 23.62 1.49
CA PRO A 34 -9.90 22.66 2.57
C PRO A 34 -11.20 21.93 2.99
N GLY A 35 -12.37 22.55 2.81
CA GLY A 35 -13.68 21.95 3.05
C GLY A 35 -13.94 20.77 2.11
N ALA A 36 -13.93 21.04 0.80
CA ALA A 36 -14.06 20.03 -0.25
C ALA A 36 -13.00 18.93 -0.11
N ALA A 37 -11.73 19.30 0.10
CA ALA A 37 -10.65 18.34 0.27
C ALA A 37 -10.84 17.40 1.48
N THR A 38 -11.41 17.90 2.58
CA THR A 38 -11.75 17.07 3.75
C THR A 38 -12.85 16.07 3.41
N GLN A 39 -13.88 16.50 2.68
CA GLN A 39 -14.95 15.61 2.24
C GLN A 39 -14.45 14.57 1.24
N VAL A 40 -13.62 14.96 0.26
CA VAL A 40 -12.96 14.04 -0.69
C VAL A 40 -12.16 12.94 0.02
N LEU A 41 -11.44 13.31 1.09
CA LEU A 41 -10.66 12.36 1.89
C LEU A 41 -11.50 11.54 2.89
N THR A 42 -12.81 11.78 2.97
CA THR A 42 -13.70 10.99 3.83
C THR A 42 -13.96 9.65 3.15
N VAL A 43 -13.73 8.55 3.89
CA VAL A 43 -13.90 7.19 3.36
C VAL A 43 -15.40 6.86 3.44
N PRO A 44 -16.06 6.44 2.35
CA PRO A 44 -17.45 6.02 2.37
C PRO A 44 -17.67 4.90 3.38
N PRO A 45 -18.86 4.83 3.98
CA PRO A 45 -19.22 3.71 4.82
C PRO A 45 -19.05 2.39 4.06
N PHE A 46 -18.89 1.31 4.81
CA PHE A 46 -18.79 -0.02 4.26
C PHE A 46 -20.14 -0.71 4.42
N SER A 47 -20.54 -1.45 3.39
CA SER A 47 -21.71 -2.33 3.41
C SER A 47 -21.32 -3.65 2.77
N TYR A 48 -21.59 -4.76 3.44
CA TYR A 48 -21.35 -6.09 2.87
C TYR A 48 -22.18 -6.33 1.62
N ASP A 49 -23.47 -5.98 1.66
CA ASP A 49 -24.40 -6.21 0.56
C ASP A 49 -23.97 -5.43 -0.70
N GLU A 50 -23.49 -4.19 -0.56
CA GLU A 50 -23.01 -3.40 -1.72
C GLU A 50 -21.76 -4.02 -2.37
N VAL A 51 -20.84 -4.56 -1.57
CA VAL A 51 -19.60 -5.17 -2.05
C VAL A 51 -19.89 -6.51 -2.74
N ILE A 52 -20.74 -7.35 -2.15
CA ILE A 52 -21.06 -8.69 -2.67
C ILE A 52 -22.03 -8.61 -3.86
N ALA A 53 -23.03 -7.73 -3.81
CA ALA A 53 -24.03 -7.61 -4.87
C ALA A 53 -23.47 -7.00 -6.17
N ASN A 54 -22.27 -6.41 -6.12
CA ASN A 54 -21.63 -5.80 -7.29
C ASN A 54 -20.42 -6.64 -7.75
N PRO A 55 -20.65 -7.68 -8.58
CA PRO A 55 -19.58 -8.56 -9.07
C PRO A 55 -18.63 -7.84 -10.04
N SER A 56 -18.91 -6.60 -10.45
CA SER A 56 -18.05 -5.82 -11.34
C SER A 56 -16.97 -5.03 -10.58
N HIS A 57 -16.45 -5.59 -9.48
CA HIS A 57 -15.41 -4.92 -8.70
C HIS A 57 -14.08 -4.82 -9.47
N PRO A 58 -13.23 -3.82 -9.18
CA PRO A 58 -12.01 -3.55 -9.97
C PRO A 58 -10.94 -4.65 -9.95
N PHE A 59 -11.01 -5.60 -9.01
CA PHE A 59 -10.00 -6.64 -8.83
C PHE A 59 -10.32 -7.97 -9.54
N VAL A 60 -11.47 -8.13 -10.22
CA VAL A 60 -11.88 -9.40 -10.88
C VAL A 60 -11.02 -9.74 -12.09
N SER A 61 -10.61 -8.74 -12.86
CA SER A 61 -9.97 -8.94 -14.17
C SER A 61 -8.83 -7.95 -14.35
N PRO A 62 -7.61 -8.33 -13.95
CA PRO A 62 -6.43 -7.50 -14.16
C PRO A 62 -6.25 -7.24 -15.67
N GLY A 63 -6.30 -5.97 -16.08
CA GLY A 63 -5.75 -5.53 -17.37
C GLY A 63 -6.68 -4.83 -18.36
N GLN A 64 -7.99 -5.11 -18.41
CA GLN A 64 -8.84 -4.48 -19.45
C GLN A 64 -9.60 -3.23 -19.00
N ASP A 65 -9.93 -3.08 -17.71
CA ASP A 65 -10.69 -1.92 -17.19
C ASP A 65 -10.34 -1.56 -15.74
N GLU A 66 -9.15 -1.96 -15.28
CA GLU A 66 -8.72 -1.71 -13.91
C GLU A 66 -8.11 -0.32 -13.76
N SER A 67 -8.82 0.56 -13.03
CA SER A 67 -8.39 1.93 -12.76
C SER A 67 -8.77 2.38 -11.36
N LEU A 68 -8.05 3.40 -10.87
CA LEU A 68 -8.38 4.09 -9.63
C LEU A 68 -9.80 4.67 -9.66
N GLU A 69 -10.23 5.28 -10.77
CA GLU A 69 -11.56 5.86 -10.92
C GLU A 69 -12.66 4.81 -10.78
N ARG A 70 -12.45 3.62 -11.36
CA ARG A 70 -13.40 2.52 -11.22
C ARG A 70 -13.52 2.10 -9.76
N TYR A 71 -12.41 2.05 -9.03
CA TYR A 71 -12.43 1.76 -7.59
C TYR A 71 -13.14 2.83 -6.78
N ILE A 72 -12.81 4.11 -7.01
CA ILE A 72 -13.46 5.26 -6.36
C ILE A 72 -14.98 5.22 -6.58
N LYS A 73 -15.42 5.00 -7.83
CA LYS A 73 -16.83 4.87 -8.18
C LYS A 73 -17.48 3.65 -7.51
N TRP A 74 -16.83 2.49 -7.59
CA TRP A 74 -17.33 1.25 -7.00
C TRP A 74 -17.49 1.35 -5.48
N ARG A 75 -16.55 2.00 -4.78
CA ARG A 75 -16.64 2.21 -3.33
C ARG A 75 -17.60 3.30 -2.88
N GLY A 76 -18.16 4.09 -3.81
CA GLY A 76 -19.12 5.14 -3.48
C GLY A 76 -18.51 6.50 -3.12
N TRP A 77 -17.26 6.79 -3.52
CA TRP A 77 -16.75 8.15 -3.43
C TRP A 77 -17.42 9.04 -4.48
N ASN A 78 -18.35 9.89 -4.04
CA ASN A 78 -19.05 10.81 -4.93
C ASN A 78 -18.30 12.14 -5.09
N ILE A 79 -17.13 12.09 -5.74
CA ILE A 79 -16.27 13.28 -5.95
C ILE A 79 -17.03 14.40 -6.67
N ASN A 80 -17.84 14.07 -7.68
CA ASN A 80 -18.58 15.07 -8.45
C ASN A 80 -19.59 15.82 -7.56
N SER A 81 -20.40 15.12 -6.76
CA SER A 81 -21.34 15.76 -5.82
C SER A 81 -20.62 16.67 -4.82
N ILE A 82 -19.50 16.19 -4.26
CA ILE A 82 -18.69 16.98 -3.33
C ILE A 82 -18.18 18.26 -4.00
N LEU A 83 -17.79 18.21 -5.27
CA LEU A 83 -17.31 19.41 -5.97
C LEU A 83 -18.47 20.35 -6.31
N SER A 84 -19.63 19.83 -6.73
CA SER A 84 -20.84 20.61 -6.99
C SER A 84 -21.30 21.36 -5.74
N GLU A 85 -21.29 20.72 -4.56
CA GLU A 85 -21.67 21.33 -3.28
C GLU A 85 -20.77 22.51 -2.86
N HIS A 86 -19.57 22.61 -3.43
CA HIS A 86 -18.61 23.69 -3.16
C HIS A 86 -18.45 24.64 -4.35
N ASP A 87 -19.30 24.54 -5.38
CA ASP A 87 -19.24 25.33 -6.62
C ASP A 87 -17.91 25.16 -7.39
N LEU A 88 -17.37 23.93 -7.40
CA LEU A 88 -16.05 23.59 -7.97
C LEU A 88 -16.12 22.67 -9.19
N GLU A 89 -17.17 22.76 -10.00
CA GLU A 89 -17.38 21.94 -11.20
C GLU A 89 -16.38 22.30 -12.31
N ASN A 90 -15.17 21.76 -12.20
CA ASN A 90 -14.09 21.94 -13.17
C ASN A 90 -13.25 20.67 -13.28
N GLU A 91 -12.96 20.25 -14.51
CA GLU A 91 -12.23 19.00 -14.76
C GLU A 91 -10.83 18.98 -14.13
N SER A 92 -10.10 20.09 -14.17
CA SER A 92 -8.78 20.17 -13.52
C SER A 92 -8.85 20.08 -12.00
N ILE A 93 -9.94 20.58 -11.40
CA ILE A 93 -10.19 20.47 -9.95
C ILE A 93 -10.58 19.03 -9.60
N ARG A 94 -11.39 18.39 -10.44
CA ARG A 94 -11.76 16.98 -10.31
C ARG A 94 -10.52 16.08 -10.33
N GLU A 95 -9.64 16.25 -11.31
CA GLU A 95 -8.38 15.50 -11.37
C GLU A 95 -7.47 15.79 -10.17
N ALA A 96 -7.42 17.03 -9.70
CA ALA A 96 -6.68 17.39 -8.49
C ALA A 96 -7.24 16.72 -7.21
N ALA A 97 -8.57 16.61 -7.10
CA ALA A 97 -9.26 15.93 -6.00
C ALA A 97 -9.01 14.41 -6.03
N ILE A 98 -9.11 13.78 -7.21
CA ILE A 98 -8.76 12.37 -7.40
C ILE A 98 -7.29 12.15 -7.06
N GLY A 99 -6.41 13.05 -7.52
CA GLY A 99 -4.98 12.98 -7.20
C GLY A 99 -4.70 13.05 -5.71
N LEU A 100 -5.39 13.94 -4.98
CA LEU A 100 -5.30 13.99 -3.52
C LEU A 100 -5.76 12.68 -2.85
N LEU A 101 -6.88 12.10 -3.29
CA LEU A 101 -7.43 10.85 -2.76
C LEU A 101 -6.57 9.62 -3.11
N SER A 102 -5.90 9.62 -4.27
CA SER A 102 -5.06 8.52 -4.72
C SER A 102 -3.92 8.19 -3.75
N HIS A 103 -3.41 9.19 -3.03
CA HIS A 103 -2.22 9.06 -2.21
C HIS A 103 -2.39 8.17 -0.97
N PRO A 104 -3.45 8.31 -0.16
CA PRO A 104 -3.70 7.35 0.91
C PRO A 104 -4.19 5.98 0.40
N LEU A 105 -4.74 5.89 -0.82
CA LEU A 105 -5.25 4.64 -1.39
C LEU A 105 -4.17 3.79 -2.06
N THR A 106 -3.09 4.40 -2.56
CA THR A 106 -2.13 3.70 -3.42
C THR A 106 -1.56 2.43 -2.78
N PHE A 107 -1.18 2.46 -1.49
CA PHE A 107 -0.58 1.30 -0.82
C PHE A 107 -1.56 0.14 -0.62
N PRO A 108 -2.72 0.33 0.04
CA PRO A 108 -3.68 -0.77 0.23
C PRO A 108 -4.23 -1.31 -1.10
N LEU A 109 -4.49 -0.46 -2.10
CA LEU A 109 -5.04 -0.92 -3.39
C LEU A 109 -3.99 -1.66 -4.24
N THR A 110 -2.74 -1.18 -4.25
CA THR A 110 -1.64 -1.90 -4.91
C THR A 110 -1.43 -3.27 -4.28
N LEU A 111 -1.47 -3.36 -2.95
CA LEU A 111 -1.35 -4.64 -2.26
C LEU A 111 -2.55 -5.56 -2.54
N GLY A 112 -3.77 -5.02 -2.49
CA GLY A 112 -5.01 -5.75 -2.77
C GLY A 112 -5.04 -6.35 -4.17
N ARG A 113 -4.56 -5.60 -5.17
CA ARG A 113 -4.41 -6.08 -6.56
C ARG A 113 -3.57 -7.34 -6.67
N HIS A 114 -2.49 -7.42 -5.90
CA HIS A 114 -1.53 -8.52 -5.96
C HIS A 114 -1.76 -9.58 -4.87
N TRP A 115 -2.83 -9.44 -4.09
CA TRP A 115 -3.10 -10.24 -2.89
C TRP A 115 -3.05 -11.74 -3.15
N THR A 116 -3.83 -12.22 -4.12
CA THR A 116 -3.91 -13.66 -4.45
C THR A 116 -2.59 -14.23 -4.93
N THR A 117 -1.77 -13.42 -5.59
CA THR A 117 -0.46 -13.86 -6.07
C THR A 117 0.55 -13.93 -4.93
N LEU A 118 0.47 -13.03 -3.94
CA LEU A 118 1.43 -12.97 -2.84
C LEU A 118 1.29 -14.12 -1.85
N LEU A 119 0.15 -14.82 -1.82
CA LEU A 119 -0.17 -15.79 -0.77
C LEU A 119 0.10 -17.25 -1.12
N SER A 120 0.60 -17.56 -2.33
CA SER A 120 1.00 -18.92 -2.75
C SER A 120 0.08 -20.08 -2.32
N GLY A 121 -1.22 -19.83 -2.12
CA GLY A 121 -2.23 -20.83 -1.72
C GLY A 121 -2.82 -20.69 -0.30
N ASN A 122 -2.20 -19.99 0.66
CA ASN A 122 -2.77 -19.81 2.01
C ASN A 122 -3.62 -18.52 2.10
N LYS A 123 -4.93 -18.65 1.90
CA LYS A 123 -5.86 -17.50 1.87
C LYS A 123 -6.53 -17.19 3.22
N GLN A 124 -6.57 -18.14 4.14
CA GLN A 124 -7.29 -17.99 5.42
C GLN A 124 -6.47 -17.30 6.50
N ALA A 125 -5.16 -17.57 6.55
CA ALA A 125 -4.25 -16.98 7.54
C ALA A 125 -3.02 -16.44 6.82
N ALA A 126 -3.17 -15.25 6.24
CA ALA A 126 -2.19 -14.60 5.39
C ALA A 126 -1.27 -13.68 6.20
N ARG A 127 0.05 -13.82 6.06
CA ARG A 127 1.03 -12.96 6.72
C ARG A 127 2.06 -12.39 5.74
N ILE A 128 1.96 -11.10 5.48
CA ILE A 128 2.85 -10.36 4.57
C ILE A 128 3.84 -9.51 5.36
N CYS A 129 5.09 -9.48 4.92
CA CYS A 129 6.09 -8.54 5.45
C CYS A 129 6.25 -7.34 4.51
N CYS A 130 5.96 -6.14 5.02
CA CYS A 130 6.25 -4.89 4.34
C CYS A 130 7.65 -4.42 4.74
N VAL A 131 8.62 -4.63 3.85
CA VAL A 131 10.04 -4.42 4.12
C VAL A 131 10.49 -3.02 3.70
N GLY A 132 11.26 -2.36 4.58
CA GLY A 132 11.67 -0.97 4.40
C GLY A 132 10.54 0.01 4.67
N ALA A 133 9.67 -0.31 5.63
CA ALA A 133 8.41 0.39 5.75
C ALA A 133 8.55 1.86 6.19
N ARG A 134 7.78 2.76 5.56
CA ARG A 134 7.82 4.23 5.77
C ARG A 134 6.42 4.84 5.86
N ALA A 135 6.00 5.59 4.84
CA ALA A 135 4.77 6.39 4.87
C ALA A 135 3.52 5.51 5.07
N GLU A 136 3.50 4.34 4.45
CA GLU A 136 2.41 3.38 4.48
C GLU A 136 2.09 2.84 5.88
N CYS A 137 3.10 2.70 6.76
CA CYS A 137 2.88 2.25 8.13
C CYS A 137 2.16 3.32 8.99
N THR A 138 2.17 4.57 8.54
CA THR A 138 1.51 5.72 9.21
C THR A 138 0.13 6.03 8.66
N LEU A 139 -0.34 5.31 7.65
CA LEU A 139 -1.67 5.53 7.07
C LEU A 139 -2.79 5.33 8.11
N PRO A 140 -3.84 6.17 8.07
CA PRO A 140 -5.03 5.95 8.88
C PRO A 140 -5.68 4.59 8.62
N ASN A 141 -6.19 3.96 9.69
CA ASN A 141 -6.83 2.64 9.66
C ASN A 141 -7.93 2.51 8.60
N LYS A 142 -8.72 3.58 8.41
CA LYS A 142 -9.80 3.61 7.42
C LYS A 142 -9.33 3.35 5.98
N TYR A 143 -8.08 3.66 5.63
CA TYR A 143 -7.54 3.36 4.30
C TYR A 143 -6.98 1.95 4.23
N TRP A 144 -6.36 1.44 5.31
CA TRP A 144 -6.00 0.02 5.38
C TRP A 144 -7.23 -0.91 5.39
N ARG A 145 -8.40 -0.43 5.84
CA ARG A 145 -9.68 -1.14 5.72
C ARG A 145 -10.06 -1.40 4.24
N GLU A 146 -9.63 -0.55 3.32
CA GLU A 146 -9.87 -0.73 1.88
C GLU A 146 -9.18 -1.98 1.31
N LEU A 147 -8.07 -2.41 1.91
CA LEU A 147 -7.45 -3.70 1.58
C LEU A 147 -8.41 -4.85 1.91
N LEU A 148 -8.98 -4.87 3.12
CA LEU A 148 -9.92 -5.91 3.53
C LEU A 148 -11.14 -5.95 2.59
N ILE A 149 -11.68 -4.78 2.24
CA ILE A 149 -12.82 -4.65 1.32
C ILE A 149 -12.46 -5.19 -0.06
N GLY A 150 -11.28 -4.85 -0.57
CA GLY A 150 -10.78 -5.39 -1.84
C GLY A 150 -10.63 -6.90 -1.83
N THR A 151 -10.08 -7.46 -0.75
CA THR A 151 -9.90 -8.92 -0.61
C THR A 151 -11.22 -9.67 -0.41
N LEU A 152 -12.19 -9.08 0.27
CA LEU A 152 -13.55 -9.60 0.39
C LEU A 152 -14.25 -9.65 -0.97
N ALA A 153 -14.01 -8.66 -1.84
CA ALA A 153 -14.58 -8.69 -3.18
C ALA A 153 -14.03 -9.88 -4.00
N ILE A 154 -12.74 -10.21 -3.84
CA ILE A 154 -12.07 -11.31 -4.54
C ILE A 154 -12.55 -12.70 -4.05
N ASP A 155 -12.75 -12.85 -2.76
CA ASP A 155 -13.25 -14.07 -2.13
C ASP A 155 -14.34 -13.64 -1.16
N THR A 156 -15.60 -13.95 -1.44
CA THR A 156 -16.74 -13.46 -0.64
C THR A 156 -17.16 -14.41 0.48
N GLU A 157 -16.56 -15.60 0.55
CA GLU A 157 -17.10 -16.71 1.34
C GLU A 157 -16.23 -17.08 2.54
N SER A 158 -14.90 -16.91 2.42
CA SER A 158 -13.97 -17.38 3.46
C SER A 158 -13.78 -16.36 4.59
N ASP A 159 -13.59 -16.82 5.82
CA ASP A 159 -12.93 -15.98 6.81
C ASP A 159 -11.49 -15.69 6.37
N ALA A 160 -10.98 -14.49 6.69
CA ALA A 160 -9.57 -14.19 6.49
C ALA A 160 -8.98 -13.41 7.65
N LEU A 161 -7.94 -14.01 8.23
CA LEU A 161 -7.05 -13.40 9.20
C LEU A 161 -5.80 -12.94 8.46
N THR A 162 -5.70 -11.64 8.26
CA THR A 162 -4.59 -11.02 7.57
C THR A 162 -3.66 -10.35 8.56
N THR A 163 -2.36 -10.55 8.39
CA THR A 163 -1.31 -9.84 9.13
C THR A 163 -0.37 -9.12 8.18
N ILE A 164 -0.09 -7.85 8.45
CA ILE A 164 1.00 -7.11 7.80
C ILE A 164 2.01 -6.70 8.86
N ASP A 165 3.25 -7.18 8.72
CA ASP A 165 4.37 -6.73 9.53
C ASP A 165 5.10 -5.61 8.80
N PHE A 166 4.96 -4.37 9.28
CA PHE A 166 5.73 -3.23 8.80
C PHE A 166 7.11 -3.23 9.45
N VAL A 167 8.15 -3.50 8.66
CA VAL A 167 9.53 -3.64 9.13
C VAL A 167 10.42 -2.61 8.45
N GLY A 168 11.05 -1.75 9.23
CA GLY A 168 12.03 -0.80 8.70
C GLY A 168 12.54 0.17 9.78
N PRO A 169 13.76 0.74 9.61
CA PRO A 169 14.31 1.69 10.57
C PRO A 169 13.49 2.97 10.70
N ASP A 170 12.74 3.34 9.65
CA ASP A 170 11.90 4.54 9.59
C ASP A 170 10.50 4.34 10.20
N VAL A 171 10.16 3.11 10.61
CA VAL A 171 8.89 2.82 11.28
C VAL A 171 8.87 3.54 12.64
N PRO A 172 7.90 4.43 12.91
CA PRO A 172 7.89 5.18 14.16
C PRO A 172 7.69 4.29 15.39
N THR A 173 8.57 4.42 16.38
CA THR A 173 8.62 3.56 17.58
C THR A 173 7.38 3.64 18.47
N GLN A 174 6.58 4.71 18.35
CA GLN A 174 5.33 4.88 19.09
C GLN A 174 4.15 4.09 18.50
N LEU A 175 4.28 3.54 17.29
CA LEU A 175 3.23 2.74 16.70
C LEU A 175 3.15 1.40 17.44
N LYS A 176 1.95 1.09 17.93
CA LYS A 176 1.64 -0.19 18.56
C LYS A 176 0.88 -1.07 17.59
N SER A 177 1.03 -2.38 17.76
CA SER A 177 0.21 -3.35 17.05
C SER A 177 -1.27 -3.01 17.20
N LYS A 178 -2.02 -3.16 16.11
CA LYS A 178 -3.43 -2.82 16.03
C LYS A 178 -4.13 -3.75 15.07
N THR A 179 -5.40 -3.99 15.34
CA THR A 179 -6.25 -4.85 14.54
C THR A 179 -7.45 -4.04 14.07
N ILE A 180 -7.83 -4.20 12.81
CA ILE A 180 -9.02 -3.61 12.22
C ILE A 180 -9.88 -4.72 11.62
N THR A 181 -11.20 -4.55 11.66
CA THR A 181 -12.18 -5.52 11.18
C THR A 181 -13.14 -4.90 10.17
N LEU A 182 -13.75 -5.74 9.34
CA LEU A 182 -14.95 -5.40 8.59
C LEU A 182 -16.18 -5.84 9.38
N ASP A 183 -16.55 -5.04 10.37
CA ASP A 183 -17.84 -5.19 11.04
C ASP A 183 -18.82 -4.19 10.42
N ASP A 184 -20.03 -4.69 10.13
CA ASP A 184 -21.22 -3.87 9.84
C ASP A 184 -21.87 -3.52 11.19
N ASP A 185 -22.39 -2.30 11.36
CA ASP A 185 -23.03 -1.88 12.62
C ASP A 185 -24.23 -2.81 12.93
N GLU A 186 -24.05 -3.67 13.95
CA GLU A 186 -24.95 -4.53 14.77
C GLU A 186 -26.36 -4.97 14.28
N SER A 187 -26.75 -4.74 13.03
CA SER A 187 -28.14 -4.85 12.59
C SER A 187 -28.41 -6.00 11.62
N THR A 188 -27.39 -6.79 11.26
CA THR A 188 -27.54 -7.86 10.27
C THR A 188 -27.40 -9.25 10.90
N PRO A 189 -28.50 -10.03 11.03
CA PRO A 189 -28.47 -11.39 11.59
C PRO A 189 -27.84 -12.46 10.65
N LYS A 190 -27.09 -12.05 9.62
CA LYS A 190 -26.41 -12.96 8.70
C LYS A 190 -25.02 -13.30 9.23
N GLN A 191 -24.66 -14.59 9.19
CA GLN A 191 -23.31 -15.07 9.46
C GLN A 191 -22.40 -14.64 8.30
N LEU A 192 -21.92 -13.41 8.35
CA LEU A 192 -21.00 -12.82 7.38
C LEU A 192 -19.56 -13.30 7.68
N PRO A 193 -18.71 -13.45 6.65
CA PRO A 193 -17.32 -13.88 6.86
C PRO A 193 -16.55 -12.84 7.67
N LYS A 194 -15.82 -13.29 8.68
CA LYS A 194 -14.96 -12.44 9.50
C LYS A 194 -13.72 -12.03 8.71
N ARG A 195 -13.52 -10.72 8.55
CA ARG A 195 -12.31 -10.15 7.93
C ARG A 195 -11.55 -9.29 8.93
N GLU A 196 -10.30 -9.68 9.16
CA GLU A 196 -9.45 -9.04 10.15
C GLU A 196 -8.08 -8.71 9.54
N LEU A 197 -7.59 -7.49 9.77
CA LEU A 197 -6.24 -7.08 9.45
C LEU A 197 -5.53 -6.65 10.73
N THR A 198 -4.54 -7.44 11.13
CA THR A 198 -3.57 -7.09 12.18
C THR A 198 -2.34 -6.45 11.54
N MET A 199 -1.93 -5.30 12.07
CA MET A 199 -0.76 -4.56 11.62
C MET A 199 0.26 -4.49 12.76
N ASN A 200 1.45 -5.05 12.54
CA ASN A 200 2.56 -4.99 13.48
C ASN A 200 3.64 -4.03 12.98
N PHE A 201 4.41 -3.45 13.90
CA PHE A 201 5.37 -2.40 13.61
C PHE A 201 6.72 -2.72 14.23
N HIS A 202 7.77 -2.74 13.41
CA HIS A 202 9.12 -3.08 13.81
C HIS A 202 10.11 -2.03 13.30
N SER A 203 10.61 -1.19 14.22
CA SER A 203 11.61 -0.14 13.97
C SER A 203 13.05 -0.68 13.81
N LEU A 204 13.21 -1.79 13.10
CA LEU A 204 14.47 -2.50 12.91
C LEU A 204 14.66 -2.88 11.45
N TYR A 205 15.89 -3.20 11.06
CA TYR A 205 16.11 -3.84 9.76
C TYR A 205 15.56 -5.26 9.76
N LEU A 206 15.17 -5.77 8.58
CA LEU A 206 14.62 -7.12 8.44
C LEU A 206 15.53 -8.20 9.02
N HIS A 207 16.84 -8.11 8.77
CA HIS A 207 17.80 -9.09 9.29
C HIS A 207 17.85 -9.11 10.83
N GLU A 208 17.63 -7.98 11.50
CA GLU A 208 17.56 -7.92 12.96
C GLU A 208 16.27 -8.52 13.50
N VAL A 209 15.14 -8.30 12.82
CA VAL A 209 13.86 -8.94 13.15
C VAL A 209 13.96 -10.46 13.01
N VAL A 210 14.53 -10.92 11.90
CA VAL A 210 14.79 -12.35 11.66
C VAL A 210 15.68 -12.95 12.75
N LEU A 211 16.77 -12.27 13.12
CA LEU A 211 17.64 -12.71 14.22
C LEU A 211 16.91 -12.75 15.57
N LYS A 212 15.97 -11.84 15.83
CA LYS A 212 15.15 -11.87 17.04
C LYS A 212 14.22 -13.09 17.06
N ILE A 213 13.58 -13.39 15.94
CA ILE A 213 12.73 -14.58 15.79
C ILE A 213 13.56 -15.85 16.06
N LEU A 214 14.71 -15.97 15.40
CA LEU A 214 15.70 -17.03 15.61
C LEU A 214 16.07 -17.22 17.09
N LYS A 215 16.43 -16.13 17.78
CA LYS A 215 16.81 -16.18 19.19
C LYS A 215 15.65 -16.56 20.12
N SER A 216 14.43 -16.16 19.76
CA SER A 216 13.22 -16.50 20.54
C SER A 216 12.74 -17.94 20.35
N GLN A 217 13.20 -18.60 19.28
CA GLN A 217 12.86 -19.99 18.96
C GLN A 217 14.15 -20.77 18.61
N PRO A 218 14.97 -21.13 19.62
CA PRO A 218 16.30 -21.71 19.40
C PRO A 218 16.29 -23.04 18.64
N GLU A 219 15.18 -23.76 18.67
CA GLU A 219 14.99 -25.02 17.95
C GLU A 219 14.49 -24.84 16.51
N SER A 220 14.24 -23.59 16.09
CA SER A 220 13.74 -23.32 14.76
C SER A 220 14.83 -23.42 13.71
N SER A 221 14.60 -24.30 12.73
CA SER A 221 15.46 -24.42 11.56
C SER A 221 15.38 -23.15 10.69
N THR A 222 16.42 -22.90 9.90
CA THR A 222 16.44 -21.79 8.91
C THR A 222 15.23 -21.83 7.97
N GLU A 223 14.69 -23.02 7.70
CA GLU A 223 13.49 -23.22 6.89
C GLU A 223 12.20 -22.74 7.57
N GLN A 224 12.09 -22.82 8.90
CA GLN A 224 10.92 -22.30 9.60
C GLN A 224 10.83 -20.77 9.51
N ILE A 225 11.98 -20.07 9.52
CA ILE A 225 12.04 -18.62 9.40
C ILE A 225 11.65 -18.14 8.00
N LYS A 226 12.09 -18.86 6.95
CA LYS A 226 11.66 -18.58 5.58
C LYS A 226 10.14 -18.73 5.40
N ASN A 227 9.49 -19.47 6.29
CA ASN A 227 8.04 -19.72 6.27
C ASN A 227 7.25 -18.87 7.28
N VAL A 228 7.88 -17.90 7.96
CA VAL A 228 7.15 -16.95 8.83
C VAL A 228 6.20 -16.06 8.03
N TRP A 229 6.58 -15.71 6.80
CA TRP A 229 5.80 -14.87 5.90
C TRP A 229 5.43 -15.64 4.63
N ASP A 230 4.21 -15.41 4.15
CA ASP A 230 3.71 -15.98 2.91
C ASP A 230 4.24 -15.22 1.69
N GLY A 231 4.53 -13.93 1.86
CA GLY A 231 5.08 -13.06 0.83
C GLY A 231 5.63 -11.75 1.37
N PHE A 232 6.30 -11.00 0.50
CA PHE A 232 6.95 -9.75 0.84
C PHE A 232 6.48 -8.62 -0.06
N VAL A 233 6.44 -7.40 0.49
CA VAL A 233 6.20 -6.18 -0.29
C VAL A 233 7.24 -5.12 0.07
N LEU A 234 7.78 -4.47 -0.96
CA LEU A 234 8.73 -3.37 -0.87
C LEU A 234 8.15 -2.18 -1.62
N PHE A 235 7.56 -1.25 -0.87
CA PHE A 235 7.01 -0.04 -1.46
C PHE A 235 8.10 1.00 -1.70
N ASN A 236 8.39 1.30 -2.96
CA ASN A 236 9.37 2.30 -3.40
C ASN A 236 10.72 2.18 -2.64
N PRO A 237 11.38 1.00 -2.68
CA PRO A 237 12.53 0.70 -1.83
C PRO A 237 13.77 1.51 -2.19
N GLY A 238 13.90 1.93 -3.46
CA GLY A 238 15.09 2.63 -3.96
C GLY A 238 16.34 1.76 -3.84
N LEU A 239 16.25 0.50 -4.27
CA LEU A 239 17.35 -0.48 -4.24
C LEU A 239 18.59 0.05 -4.97
N GLY A 240 18.39 0.69 -6.12
CA GLY A 240 19.44 1.27 -6.95
C GLY A 240 19.80 2.71 -6.60
N HIS A 241 19.22 3.30 -5.55
CA HIS A 241 19.61 4.64 -5.11
C HIS A 241 21.01 4.59 -4.47
N PRO A 242 21.99 5.42 -4.90
CA PRO A 242 23.39 5.31 -4.46
C PRO A 242 23.60 5.30 -2.94
N ASN A 243 22.76 6.03 -2.21
CA ASN A 243 22.82 6.12 -0.75
C ASN A 243 22.21 4.91 -0.02
N LEU A 244 21.43 4.05 -0.70
CA LEU A 244 20.68 2.95 -0.09
C LEU A 244 21.18 1.56 -0.52
N THR A 245 21.75 1.43 -1.72
CA THR A 245 22.10 0.13 -2.34
C THR A 245 22.93 -0.78 -1.44
N LYS A 246 23.91 -0.24 -0.71
CA LYS A 246 24.77 -1.04 0.18
C LYS A 246 24.00 -1.72 1.32
N HIS A 247 22.97 -1.05 1.84
CA HIS A 247 22.17 -1.54 2.96
C HIS A 247 21.13 -2.58 2.53
N TRP A 248 20.73 -2.56 1.26
CA TRP A 248 19.73 -3.49 0.71
C TRP A 248 20.28 -4.88 0.38
N LYS A 249 21.59 -5.02 0.10
CA LYS A 249 22.18 -6.29 -0.37
C LYS A 249 21.90 -7.49 0.56
N PRO A 250 22.09 -7.41 1.90
CA PRO A 250 21.77 -8.54 2.78
C PRO A 250 20.29 -8.90 2.79
N THR A 251 19.43 -7.88 2.75
CA THR A 251 17.97 -8.04 2.71
C THR A 251 17.52 -8.73 1.43
N LEU A 252 17.96 -8.26 0.26
CA LEU A 252 17.61 -8.87 -1.03
C LEU A 252 18.05 -10.34 -1.11
N LYS A 253 19.27 -10.65 -0.66
CA LYS A 253 19.76 -12.04 -0.62
C LYS A 253 18.87 -12.93 0.24
N PHE A 254 18.46 -12.45 1.41
CA PHE A 254 17.51 -13.18 2.27
C PHE A 254 16.17 -13.39 1.56
N LEU A 255 15.59 -12.31 1.02
CA LEU A 255 14.27 -12.34 0.40
C LEU A 255 14.22 -13.31 -0.80
N ILE A 256 15.17 -13.20 -1.74
CA ILE A 256 15.28 -14.10 -2.89
C ILE A 256 15.46 -15.55 -2.41
N GLY A 257 16.31 -15.77 -1.41
CA GLY A 257 16.55 -17.09 -0.83
C GLY A 257 15.37 -17.71 -0.08
N THR A 258 14.28 -16.97 0.15
CA THR A 258 13.04 -17.55 0.70
C THR A 258 12.20 -18.28 -0.34
N GLY A 259 12.36 -17.94 -1.63
CA GLY A 259 11.49 -18.43 -2.70
C GLY A 259 10.01 -18.01 -2.57
N LYS A 260 9.69 -17.04 -1.70
CA LYS A 260 8.34 -16.50 -1.55
C LYS A 260 8.10 -15.38 -2.57
N PRO A 261 6.83 -15.13 -2.97
CA PRO A 261 6.51 -14.00 -3.84
C PRO A 261 6.93 -12.65 -3.23
N ILE A 262 7.47 -11.77 -4.06
CA ILE A 262 7.89 -10.43 -3.65
C ILE A 262 7.33 -9.38 -4.60
N LEU A 263 6.54 -8.46 -4.07
CA LEU A 263 6.06 -7.27 -4.77
C LEU A 263 7.02 -6.10 -4.54
N PHE A 264 7.56 -5.55 -5.63
CA PHE A 264 8.33 -4.31 -5.63
C PHE A 264 7.50 -3.21 -6.29
N THR A 265 7.57 -1.98 -5.79
CA THR A 265 7.07 -0.80 -6.49
C THR A 265 8.18 0.24 -6.66
N ALA A 266 8.00 1.19 -7.57
CA ALA A 266 8.96 2.28 -7.76
C ALA A 266 8.26 3.64 -7.87
N HIS A 267 8.99 4.71 -7.52
CA HIS A 267 8.48 6.08 -7.55
C HIS A 267 8.40 6.69 -8.95
N SER A 268 9.15 6.14 -9.91
CA SER A 268 9.29 6.68 -11.25
C SER A 268 9.88 5.61 -12.18
N THR A 269 9.87 5.85 -13.49
CA THR A 269 10.56 5.00 -14.47
C THR A 269 12.08 4.95 -14.22
N ILE A 270 12.68 6.07 -13.78
CA ILE A 270 14.12 6.16 -13.48
C ILE A 270 14.46 5.27 -12.28
N ASP A 271 13.66 5.31 -11.22
CA ASP A 271 13.89 4.46 -10.05
C ASP A 271 13.62 2.99 -10.35
N ALA A 272 12.59 2.69 -11.14
CA ALA A 272 12.30 1.34 -11.59
C ALA A 272 13.48 0.73 -12.36
N GLU A 273 14.12 1.50 -13.24
CA GLU A 273 15.29 1.06 -14.01
C GLU A 273 16.51 0.84 -13.13
N ARG A 274 16.77 1.73 -12.16
CA ARG A 274 17.85 1.56 -11.18
C ARG A 274 17.63 0.32 -10.31
N ASP A 275 16.40 0.09 -9.86
CA ASP A 275 16.03 -1.07 -9.06
C ASP A 275 16.13 -2.36 -9.88
N ARG A 276 15.70 -2.33 -11.15
CA ARG A 276 15.84 -3.43 -12.12
C ARG A 276 17.28 -3.92 -12.22
N GLN A 277 18.23 -3.02 -12.42
CA GLN A 277 19.65 -3.37 -12.55
C GLN A 277 20.21 -4.06 -11.28
N VAL A 278 19.79 -3.61 -10.09
CA VAL A 278 20.20 -4.23 -8.83
C VAL A 278 19.56 -5.61 -8.66
N LEU A 279 18.28 -5.74 -9.02
CA LEU A 279 17.55 -7.00 -8.91
C LEU A 279 18.08 -8.05 -9.88
N GLU A 280 18.27 -7.73 -11.16
CA GLU A 280 18.83 -8.65 -12.16
C GLU A 280 20.22 -9.14 -11.76
N LYS A 281 21.07 -8.25 -11.24
CA LYS A 281 22.36 -8.65 -10.70
C LYS A 281 22.22 -9.61 -9.51
N SER A 282 21.28 -9.34 -8.60
CA SER A 282 21.06 -10.16 -7.41
C SER A 282 20.46 -11.54 -7.76
N LEU A 283 19.64 -11.61 -8.79
CA LEU A 283 19.07 -12.85 -9.34
C LEU A 283 20.15 -13.67 -10.06
N ALA A 284 20.97 -13.04 -10.90
CA ALA A 284 22.09 -13.69 -11.55
C ALA A 284 23.12 -14.25 -10.56
N ASP A 285 23.40 -13.53 -9.45
CA ASP A 285 24.24 -14.03 -8.33
C ASP A 285 23.64 -15.29 -7.65
N CYS A 286 22.38 -15.62 -7.91
CA CYS A 286 21.64 -16.79 -7.44
C CYS A 286 21.30 -17.79 -8.55
N ASP A 287 21.94 -17.70 -9.71
CA ASP A 287 21.68 -18.54 -10.90
C ASP A 287 20.22 -18.47 -11.40
N ASP A 288 19.59 -17.31 -11.24
CA ASP A 288 18.22 -17.03 -11.65
C ASP A 288 18.20 -16.03 -12.82
N ASP A 289 17.69 -16.47 -13.97
CA ASP A 289 17.70 -15.75 -15.25
C ASP A 289 16.40 -14.97 -15.53
N ARG A 290 15.51 -14.85 -14.53
CA ARG A 290 14.25 -14.13 -14.69
C ARG A 290 14.47 -12.67 -15.06
N ILE A 291 13.76 -12.22 -16.10
CA ILE A 291 13.78 -10.83 -16.56
C ILE A 291 12.96 -9.98 -15.60
N VAL A 292 13.53 -8.88 -15.13
CA VAL A 292 12.85 -7.94 -14.26
C VAL A 292 12.16 -6.88 -15.11
N GLN A 293 10.84 -6.91 -15.16
CA GLN A 293 10.04 -5.94 -15.92
C GLN A 293 9.01 -5.25 -15.03
N TYR A 294 9.20 -3.95 -14.82
CA TYR A 294 8.21 -3.13 -14.14
C TYR A 294 7.05 -2.80 -15.08
N LEU A 295 5.83 -2.91 -14.57
CA LEU A 295 4.58 -2.58 -15.23
C LEU A 295 3.95 -1.34 -14.59
N VAL A 296 3.14 -0.61 -15.35
CA VAL A 296 2.38 0.53 -14.83
C VAL A 296 1.40 0.06 -13.76
N ASN A 297 1.36 0.77 -12.64
CA ASN A 297 0.42 0.48 -11.56
C ASN A 297 -0.88 1.29 -11.73
N SER A 298 -2.02 0.62 -11.93
CA SER A 298 -3.34 1.26 -12.03
C SER A 298 -3.74 2.06 -10.78
N TYR A 299 -3.12 1.79 -9.63
CA TYR A 299 -3.36 2.48 -8.36
C TYR A 299 -2.19 3.35 -7.91
N ALA A 300 -1.28 3.72 -8.83
CA ALA A 300 -0.24 4.70 -8.55
C ALA A 300 -0.86 6.00 -8.01
N SER A 301 -0.18 6.63 -7.05
CA SER A 301 -0.61 7.93 -6.56
C SER A 301 -0.34 9.01 -7.61
N ARG A 302 -1.33 9.85 -7.92
CA ARG A 302 -1.12 11.03 -8.78
C ARG A 302 -0.52 12.21 -8.03
N MET A 303 -0.20 12.05 -6.74
CA MET A 303 0.54 13.06 -5.99
C MET A 303 2.00 13.03 -6.39
N GLU A 304 2.49 14.19 -6.81
CA GLU A 304 3.87 14.38 -7.24
C GLU A 304 4.71 15.03 -6.14
N PHE A 305 5.96 14.60 -6.09
CA PHE A 305 7.00 15.09 -5.18
C PHE A 305 8.26 15.35 -5.98
N VAL A 306 9.09 16.30 -5.55
CA VAL A 306 10.43 16.47 -6.14
C VAL A 306 11.39 15.57 -5.37
N ASP A 307 12.25 14.85 -6.08
CA ASP A 307 13.36 14.14 -5.44
C ASP A 307 14.25 15.18 -4.70
N PRO A 308 14.46 15.02 -3.38
CA PRO A 308 15.32 15.93 -2.62
C PRO A 308 16.77 16.00 -3.15
N PHE A 309 17.21 14.99 -3.90
CA PHE A 309 18.55 14.91 -4.49
C PHE A 309 18.61 15.32 -5.97
N SER A 310 17.46 15.49 -6.63
CA SER A 310 17.38 15.87 -8.05
C SER A 310 16.12 16.68 -8.36
N LYS A 311 16.29 18.00 -8.55
CA LYS A 311 15.16 18.93 -8.75
C LYS A 311 14.32 18.64 -10.00
N ASP A 312 14.91 18.02 -11.01
CA ASP A 312 14.24 17.68 -12.27
C ASP A 312 13.58 16.29 -12.24
N HIS A 313 13.73 15.56 -11.12
CA HIS A 313 13.18 14.22 -10.96
C HIS A 313 11.90 14.27 -10.14
N VAL A 314 10.76 14.11 -10.83
CA VAL A 314 9.44 14.05 -10.22
C VAL A 314 9.11 12.61 -9.83
N LEU A 315 8.62 12.43 -8.61
CA LEU A 315 8.32 11.15 -7.98
C LEU A 315 6.81 11.02 -7.75
N SER A 316 6.27 9.83 -8.02
CA SER A 316 4.88 9.43 -7.77
C SER A 316 4.87 8.10 -7.01
N PRO A 317 4.33 8.04 -5.78
CA PRO A 317 4.27 6.80 -5.00
C PRO A 317 3.63 5.64 -5.77
N ASN A 318 4.34 4.51 -5.81
CA ASN A 318 3.96 3.28 -6.49
C ASN A 318 3.62 3.48 -7.98
N HIS A 319 4.37 4.34 -8.68
CA HIS A 319 4.22 4.60 -10.12
C HIS A 319 4.18 3.31 -10.96
N SER A 320 5.10 2.38 -10.67
CA SER A 320 5.17 1.09 -11.33
C SER A 320 5.36 -0.03 -10.31
N TYR A 321 5.15 -1.28 -10.74
CA TYR A 321 5.36 -2.46 -9.91
C TYR A 321 6.08 -3.57 -10.67
N PHE A 322 6.78 -4.43 -9.95
CA PHE A 322 7.33 -5.70 -10.43
C PHE A 322 7.02 -6.79 -9.40
N LEU A 323 6.68 -7.98 -9.88
CA LEU A 323 6.31 -9.10 -9.02
C LEU A 323 7.22 -10.29 -9.31
N LEU A 324 8.10 -10.59 -8.36
CA LEU A 324 8.94 -11.78 -8.40
C LEU A 324 8.14 -12.96 -7.85
N ARG A 325 7.96 -14.01 -8.67
CA ARG A 325 7.29 -15.27 -8.31
C ARG A 325 8.30 -16.39 -8.40
#